data_AF-I5ARD0-F1
#
_entry.id   AF-I5ARD0-F1
#
_cell.length_a   1.000
_cell.length_b   1.000
_cell.length_c   1.000
_cell.angle_alpha   90.00
_cell.angle_beta   90.00
_cell.angle_gamma   90.00
#
_symmetry.space_group_name_H-M   'P 1'
#
loop_
_entity.id
_entity.type
_entity.pdbx_description
1 polymer ?
#
loop_
_entity_poly.entity_id
_entity_poly.type
_entity_poly.pdbx_seq_one_letter_code
_entity_poly.pdbx_strand_id
1 'polypeptide(L)'
;MKRKLSREILKDRLYALIESETLEFVSDRDDRSVMRIPYMMSDAVEDYLEFTGVEIIGEIPKRNIRKQDGGIENDIHSLIITDADILNNEISFRAGLQPVFTMRYTDQVEWKNLYQYHRTGHYWVQGAEHIRRVFYILSLIYDKIQYLGPDAGNDLERRLAKLVEFGPLRYWSPTKVSMEDWYVTTKEGNKVMEEIAREAGDKRYASMVSIFNSLPSGRQKEKLAKYLAEPRGEKIYRYIISLINEASEPYPARSYGADNDIRIQGMRRRIQNDLERRDFEGKWPTFQREEQLITIIEEQPFTILDWEDAKYKFHMDVTLRSFLHPEHHVEDMPERTLPILPPGMSWEEYRLWAEERAARQEAKKQEEAKSKYMTAEAQLPEDEGDKDSSQGSDVGRELEAQKAEMKAVLLQEYAKDPEKEKDDIYEELKRISGMEKNSEPELTDEERVARELMRIAQDMRKVHMQ
;
A
#
# COMPACT_ATOMS: atom_id res chain seq x y z
N MET A 1 -19.10 -10.24 15.00
CA MET A 1 -19.49 -11.36 15.91
C MET A 1 -18.39 -11.53 16.94
N LYS A 2 -18.73 -11.50 18.23
CA LYS A 2 -17.80 -11.79 19.33
C LYS A 2 -18.05 -13.22 19.79
N ARG A 3 -17.01 -14.05 19.85
CA ARG A 3 -17.11 -15.41 20.42
C ARG A 3 -15.99 -15.67 21.41
N LYS A 4 -16.27 -16.49 22.41
CA LYS A 4 -15.24 -17.03 23.31
C LYS A 4 -14.31 -17.91 22.48
N LEU A 5 -13.01 -17.68 22.61
CA LEU A 5 -12.01 -18.42 21.86
C LEU A 5 -11.63 -19.69 22.62
N SER A 6 -11.87 -20.86 22.00
CA SER A 6 -11.43 -22.13 22.58
C SER A 6 -9.92 -22.28 22.45
N ARG A 7 -9.30 -23.13 23.27
CA ARG A 7 -7.85 -23.38 23.22
C ARG A 7 -7.42 -23.95 21.87
N GLU A 8 -8.24 -24.82 21.27
CA GLU A 8 -7.98 -25.41 19.96
C GLU A 8 -7.98 -24.34 18.87
N ILE A 9 -9.02 -23.48 18.81
CA ILE A 9 -9.08 -22.42 17.81
C ILE A 9 -7.94 -21.41 18.03
N LEU A 10 -7.65 -21.02 19.28
CA LEU A 10 -6.50 -20.16 19.58
C LEU A 10 -5.19 -20.75 19.03
N LYS A 11 -4.97 -22.04 19.28
CA LYS A 11 -3.80 -22.78 18.81
C LYS A 11 -3.72 -22.72 17.28
N ASP A 12 -4.79 -23.08 16.59
CA ASP A 12 -4.83 -23.09 15.12
C ASP A 12 -4.57 -21.70 14.51
N ARG A 13 -5.17 -20.65 15.11
CA ARG A 13 -4.99 -19.26 14.67
C ARG A 13 -3.55 -18.78 14.83
N LEU A 14 -2.94 -19.05 15.99
CA LEU A 14 -1.56 -18.65 16.23
C LEU A 14 -0.59 -19.41 15.33
N TYR A 15 -0.78 -20.72 15.14
CA TYR A 15 0.09 -21.49 14.23
C TYR A 15 -0.02 -21.01 12.79
N ALA A 16 -1.22 -20.73 12.31
CA ALA A 16 -1.41 -20.18 10.97
C ALA A 16 -0.66 -18.85 10.80
N LEU A 17 -0.72 -17.94 11.78
CA LEU A 17 0.00 -16.66 11.75
C LEU A 17 1.52 -16.80 11.84
N ILE A 18 2.00 -17.80 12.58
CA ILE A 18 3.42 -18.11 12.71
C ILE A 18 3.96 -18.70 11.40
N GLU A 19 3.24 -19.66 10.82
CA GLU A 19 3.62 -20.32 9.56
C GLU A 19 3.61 -19.33 8.38
N SER A 20 2.69 -18.38 8.36
CA SER A 20 2.67 -17.31 7.36
C SER A 20 3.63 -16.14 7.66
N GLU A 21 4.34 -16.17 8.79
CA GLU A 21 5.20 -15.07 9.26
C GLU A 21 4.47 -13.72 9.36
N THR A 22 3.17 -13.72 9.69
CA THR A 22 2.32 -12.51 9.78
C THR A 22 1.83 -12.22 11.20
N LEU A 23 2.41 -12.87 12.21
CA LEU A 23 2.03 -12.67 13.60
C LEU A 23 2.38 -11.24 14.06
N GLU A 24 1.36 -10.46 14.40
CA GLU A 24 1.49 -9.08 14.90
C GLU A 24 0.75 -8.89 16.22
N PHE A 25 1.29 -8.01 17.06
CA PHE A 25 0.73 -7.67 18.38
C PHE A 25 0.39 -6.19 18.42
N VAL A 26 -0.86 -5.90 18.76
CA VAL A 26 -1.41 -4.54 18.87
C VAL A 26 -1.92 -4.34 20.27
N SER A 27 -1.26 -3.48 21.05
CA SER A 27 -1.75 -3.06 22.37
C SER A 27 -2.48 -1.73 22.27
N ASP A 28 -3.46 -1.49 23.14
CA ASP A 28 -4.03 -0.16 23.28
C ASP A 28 -2.98 0.81 23.83
N ARG A 29 -3.03 2.09 23.42
CA ARG A 29 -2.07 3.09 23.88
C ARG A 29 -2.20 3.34 25.38
N ASP A 30 -3.45 3.44 25.83
CA ASP A 30 -3.79 3.85 27.19
C ASP A 30 -4.01 2.66 28.13
N ASP A 31 -4.25 1.47 27.56
CA ASP A 31 -4.49 0.24 28.30
C ASP A 31 -3.68 -0.94 27.76
N ARG A 32 -2.48 -1.13 28.33
CA ARG A 32 -1.61 -2.27 28.03
C ARG A 32 -2.16 -3.61 28.54
N SER A 33 -3.25 -3.60 29.32
CA SER A 33 -3.92 -4.82 29.75
C SER A 33 -4.79 -5.43 28.64
N VAL A 34 -4.96 -4.73 27.51
CA VAL A 34 -5.63 -5.26 26.31
C VAL A 34 -4.62 -5.44 25.19
N MET A 35 -4.55 -6.67 24.67
CA MET A 35 -3.72 -7.03 23.50
C MET A 35 -4.61 -7.60 22.41
N ARG A 36 -4.37 -7.19 21.17
CA ARG A 36 -5.05 -7.68 19.98
C ARG A 36 -4.03 -8.32 19.04
N ILE A 37 -4.40 -9.46 18.47
CA ILE A 37 -3.62 -10.16 17.45
C ILE A 37 -4.49 -10.23 16.20
N PRO A 38 -4.20 -9.43 15.17
CA PRO A 38 -4.89 -9.51 13.89
C PRO A 38 -4.73 -10.91 13.28
N TYR A 39 -5.85 -11.52 12.88
CA TYR A 39 -5.83 -12.80 12.17
C TYR A 39 -6.03 -12.59 10.66
N MET A 40 -7.07 -11.87 10.28
CA MET A 40 -7.32 -11.46 8.90
C MET A 40 -7.90 -10.04 8.87
N MET A 41 -7.21 -9.14 8.19
CA MET A 41 -7.64 -7.74 8.03
C MET A 41 -7.74 -7.43 6.54
N SER A 42 -8.94 -7.09 6.08
CA SER A 42 -9.21 -6.72 4.70
C SER A 42 -10.42 -5.77 4.63
N ASP A 43 -10.70 -5.21 3.45
CA ASP A 43 -11.88 -4.34 3.28
C ASP A 43 -13.20 -5.03 3.63
N ALA A 44 -13.26 -6.36 3.42
CA ALA A 44 -14.43 -7.17 3.69
C ALA A 44 -14.47 -7.79 5.10
N VAL A 45 -13.32 -7.82 5.80
CA VAL A 45 -13.12 -8.61 7.03
C VAL A 45 -12.30 -7.87 8.06
N GLU A 46 -12.77 -7.87 9.31
CA GLU A 46 -11.91 -7.71 10.49
C GLU A 46 -12.06 -8.95 11.36
N ASP A 47 -11.05 -9.82 11.35
CA ASP A 47 -10.93 -10.99 12.21
C ASP A 47 -9.68 -10.84 13.08
N TYR A 48 -9.86 -10.75 14.39
CA TYR A 48 -8.77 -10.58 15.34
C TYR A 48 -9.08 -11.23 16.69
N LEU A 49 -8.01 -11.65 17.36
CA LEU A 49 -8.04 -12.17 18.71
C LEU A 49 -7.85 -10.99 19.67
N GLU A 50 -8.63 -10.93 20.73
CA GLU A 50 -8.49 -9.94 21.80
C GLU A 50 -8.31 -10.65 23.14
N PHE A 51 -7.30 -10.21 23.89
CA PHE A 51 -6.94 -10.69 25.21
C PHE A 51 -7.04 -9.54 26.20
N THR A 52 -7.61 -9.79 27.38
CA THR A 52 -7.74 -8.78 28.44
C THR A 52 -7.04 -9.22 29.72
N GLY A 53 -6.65 -8.26 30.56
CA GLY A 53 -5.83 -8.53 31.75
C GLY A 53 -4.47 -9.10 31.37
N VAL A 54 -3.88 -8.55 30.31
CA VAL A 54 -2.62 -9.02 29.75
C VAL A 54 -1.44 -8.61 30.63
N GLU A 55 -0.58 -9.59 30.94
CA GLU A 55 0.73 -9.37 31.57
C GLU A 55 1.81 -9.96 30.67
N ILE A 56 2.81 -9.16 30.31
CA ILE A 56 3.94 -9.58 29.48
C ILE A 56 5.16 -9.83 30.36
N ILE A 57 5.79 -10.99 30.18
CA ILE A 57 7.07 -11.35 30.79
C ILE A 57 8.10 -11.44 29.67
N GLY A 58 9.11 -10.57 29.73
CA GLY A 58 10.07 -10.35 28.64
C GLY A 58 9.69 -9.14 27.79
N GLU A 59 10.25 -9.05 26.59
CA GLU A 59 9.99 -7.96 25.65
C GLU A 59 9.40 -8.50 24.36
N ILE A 60 8.31 -7.89 23.90
CA ILE A 60 7.76 -8.20 22.57
C ILE A 60 8.73 -7.62 21.54
N PRO A 61 9.20 -8.42 20.55
CA PRO A 61 10.04 -7.91 19.49
C PRO A 61 9.39 -6.71 18.81
N LYS A 62 10.14 -5.61 18.67
CA LYS A 62 9.66 -4.46 17.90
C LYS A 62 9.55 -4.86 16.44
N ARG A 63 8.44 -4.49 15.80
CA ARG A 63 8.16 -4.76 14.38
C ARG A 63 9.35 -4.27 13.54
N ASN A 64 9.79 -5.09 12.58
CA ASN A 64 10.44 -4.56 11.38
C ASN A 64 9.41 -3.70 10.66
N ILE A 65 9.32 -2.41 10.96
CA ILE A 65 8.55 -1.49 10.14
C ILE A 65 9.34 -1.40 8.84
N ARG A 66 8.89 -2.12 7.80
CA ARG A 66 9.28 -1.76 6.44
C ARG A 66 8.85 -0.32 6.26
N LYS A 67 9.82 0.58 6.13
CA LYS A 67 9.52 1.95 5.71
C LYS A 67 8.79 1.87 4.37
N GLN A 68 7.90 2.83 4.10
CA GLN A 68 7.20 2.94 2.82
C GLN A 68 8.17 3.03 1.61
N ASP A 69 9.45 3.34 1.86
CA ASP A 69 10.54 3.40 0.88
C ASP A 69 11.30 2.08 0.68
N GLY A 70 10.95 1.00 1.40
CA GLY A 70 11.62 -0.30 1.30
C GLY A 70 12.89 -0.45 2.15
N GLY A 71 13.27 0.56 2.95
CA GLY A 71 14.36 0.45 3.91
C GLY A 71 14.00 -0.44 5.10
N ILE A 72 14.80 -1.48 5.35
CA ILE A 72 14.79 -2.24 6.60
C ILE A 72 15.68 -1.48 7.59
N GLU A 73 15.11 -0.97 8.68
CA GLU A 73 15.90 -0.60 9.84
C GLU A 73 16.35 -1.92 10.49
N ASN A 74 17.62 -2.29 10.29
CA ASN A 74 18.21 -3.48 10.88
C ASN A 74 18.35 -3.28 12.39
N ASP A 75 17.25 -3.40 13.12
CA ASP A 75 17.30 -3.52 14.56
C ASP A 75 17.61 -4.97 14.92
N ILE A 76 18.57 -5.16 15.82
CA ILE A 76 19.20 -6.44 16.21
C ILE A 76 18.21 -7.37 16.97
N HIS A 77 16.92 -7.03 17.00
CA HIS A 77 15.84 -7.71 17.72
C HIS A 77 14.85 -8.47 16.82
N SER A 78 15.18 -8.74 15.55
CA SER A 78 14.33 -9.45 14.59
C SER A 78 14.27 -10.97 14.81
N LEU A 79 13.85 -11.39 16.01
CA LEU A 79 13.53 -12.80 16.26
C LEU A 79 12.18 -13.13 15.60
N ILE A 80 12.23 -13.94 14.54
CA ILE A 80 11.03 -14.53 13.95
C ILE A 80 10.48 -15.56 14.95
N ILE A 81 9.26 -15.33 15.42
CA ILE A 81 8.55 -16.29 16.25
C ILE A 81 8.24 -17.51 15.37
N THR A 82 8.71 -18.68 15.78
CA THR A 82 8.51 -19.93 15.04
C THR A 82 7.59 -20.91 15.76
N ASP A 83 7.26 -20.66 17.04
CA ASP A 83 6.37 -21.53 17.82
C ASP A 83 5.71 -20.77 18.97
N ALA A 84 4.58 -21.29 19.43
CA ALA A 84 3.84 -20.80 20.59
C ALA A 84 3.26 -21.97 21.39
N ASP A 85 3.64 -22.08 22.67
CA ASP A 85 3.06 -23.05 23.59
C ASP A 85 1.98 -22.39 24.45
N ILE A 86 0.81 -23.02 24.53
CA ILE A 86 -0.35 -22.49 25.25
C ILE A 86 -0.62 -23.40 26.44
N LEU A 87 -0.48 -22.89 27.67
CA LEU A 87 -0.80 -23.62 28.89
C LEU A 87 -1.71 -22.76 29.79
N ASN A 88 -2.92 -23.23 30.04
CA ASN A 88 -3.97 -22.45 30.74
C ASN A 88 -4.16 -21.09 30.06
N ASN A 89 -4.01 -19.99 30.80
CA ASN A 89 -4.09 -18.63 30.29
C ASN A 89 -2.71 -17.99 30.07
N GLU A 90 -1.73 -18.80 29.68
CA GLU A 90 -0.37 -18.36 29.37
C GLU A 90 0.02 -18.84 27.97
N ILE A 91 0.62 -17.96 27.18
CA ILE A 91 1.18 -18.25 25.85
C ILE A 91 2.67 -17.91 25.88
N SER A 92 3.52 -18.89 25.59
CA SER A 92 4.96 -18.71 25.52
C SER A 92 5.43 -18.77 24.08
N PHE A 93 5.91 -17.63 23.56
CA PHE A 93 6.39 -17.49 22.19
C PHE A 93 7.89 -17.80 22.10
N ARG A 94 8.30 -18.52 21.05
CA ARG A 94 9.67 -19.00 20.85
C ARG A 94 10.18 -18.71 19.45
N ALA A 95 11.49 -18.51 19.33
CA ALA A 95 12.24 -18.47 18.09
C ALA A 95 13.20 -19.68 18.07
N GLY A 96 12.81 -20.73 17.35
CA GLY A 96 13.39 -22.06 17.46
C GLY A 96 13.28 -22.59 18.89
N LEU A 97 14.43 -22.86 19.51
CA LEU A 97 14.52 -23.33 20.90
C LEU A 97 14.60 -22.19 21.92
N GLN A 98 14.72 -20.93 21.48
CA GLN A 98 14.90 -19.79 22.38
C GLN A 98 13.54 -19.21 22.77
N PRO A 99 13.23 -19.07 24.07
CA PRO A 99 12.07 -18.31 24.51
C PRO A 99 12.26 -16.83 24.18
N VAL A 100 11.22 -16.19 23.64
CA VAL A 100 11.23 -14.76 23.31
C VAL A 100 10.53 -13.97 24.40
N PHE A 101 9.24 -14.23 24.61
CA PHE A 101 8.45 -13.66 25.69
C PHE A 101 7.25 -14.55 26.03
N THR A 102 6.62 -14.27 27.16
CA THR A 102 5.43 -14.97 27.63
C THR A 102 4.31 -13.96 27.88
N MET A 103 3.12 -14.25 27.36
CA MET A 103 1.90 -13.48 27.55
C MET A 103 0.94 -14.25 28.47
N ARG A 104 0.63 -13.68 29.63
CA ARG A 104 -0.48 -14.11 30.47
C ARG A 104 -1.71 -13.27 30.20
N TYR A 105 -2.90 -13.85 30.35
CA TYR A 105 -4.16 -13.13 30.17
C TYR A 105 -5.25 -13.66 31.11
N THR A 106 -6.34 -12.91 31.24
CA THR A 106 -7.50 -13.29 32.06
C THR A 106 -8.67 -13.80 31.23
N ASP A 107 -8.91 -13.17 30.08
CA ASP A 107 -9.96 -13.52 29.14
C ASP A 107 -9.43 -13.41 27.70
N GLN A 108 -10.08 -14.13 26.79
CA GLN A 108 -9.73 -14.22 25.37
C GLN A 108 -10.98 -14.43 24.52
N VAL A 109 -11.10 -13.63 23.47
CA VAL A 109 -12.23 -13.64 22.53
C VAL A 109 -11.73 -13.45 21.10
N GLU A 110 -12.51 -13.94 20.14
CA GLU A 110 -12.31 -13.66 18.72
C GLU A 110 -13.44 -12.77 18.24
N TRP A 111 -13.05 -11.70 17.57
CA TRP A 111 -13.92 -10.76 16.91
C TRP A 111 -13.86 -11.03 15.42
N LYS A 112 -14.99 -11.41 14.83
CA LYS A 112 -15.14 -11.63 13.40
C LYS A 112 -16.23 -10.75 12.84
N ASN A 113 -15.86 -9.70 12.12
CA ASN A 113 -16.77 -8.75 11.52
C ASN A 113 -16.62 -8.79 10.00
N LEU A 114 -17.75 -8.89 9.30
CA LEU A 114 -17.82 -8.92 7.84
C LEU A 114 -18.56 -7.67 7.37
N TYR A 115 -18.01 -6.98 6.38
CA TYR A 115 -18.48 -5.66 5.96
C TYR A 115 -18.82 -5.61 4.47
N GLN A 116 -19.58 -4.58 4.09
CA GLN A 116 -19.74 -4.22 2.68
C GLN A 116 -18.39 -3.78 2.09
N TYR A 117 -18.03 -4.39 0.95
CA TYR A 117 -16.77 -4.12 0.24
C TYR A 117 -17.01 -3.67 -1.22
N HIS A 118 -18.24 -3.75 -1.72
CA HIS A 118 -18.56 -3.42 -3.12
C HIS A 118 -18.34 -1.95 -3.50
N ARG A 119 -18.08 -1.07 -2.53
CA ARG A 119 -17.75 0.37 -2.73
C ARG A 119 -16.29 0.68 -2.45
N THR A 120 -15.49 -0.30 -2.05
CA THR A 120 -14.09 -0.09 -1.77
C THR A 120 -13.23 -0.32 -3.00
N GLY A 121 -12.00 0.18 -2.95
CA GLY A 121 -11.02 0.01 -3.99
C GLY A 121 -9.72 0.75 -3.65
N HIS A 122 -8.62 0.16 -4.09
CA HIS A 122 -7.29 0.76 -4.04
C HIS A 122 -6.71 0.82 -5.45
N TYR A 123 -6.03 1.93 -5.75
CA TYR A 123 -5.55 2.24 -7.09
C TYR A 123 -4.01 2.37 -7.12
N TRP A 124 -3.31 1.25 -6.92
CA TRP A 124 -1.84 1.23 -6.86
C TRP A 124 -1.16 1.22 -8.24
N VAL A 125 -1.88 0.81 -9.28
CA VAL A 125 -1.35 0.67 -10.65
C VAL A 125 -2.29 1.39 -11.61
N GLN A 126 -1.72 2.28 -12.43
CA GLN A 126 -2.44 3.05 -13.44
C GLN A 126 -2.84 2.21 -14.65
N GLY A 127 -3.95 2.60 -15.27
CA GLY A 127 -4.54 2.01 -16.47
C GLY A 127 -5.47 0.83 -16.15
N ALA A 128 -6.57 0.71 -16.89
CA ALA A 128 -7.57 -0.36 -16.76
C ALA A 128 -7.97 -0.61 -15.29
N GLU A 129 -8.23 0.48 -14.57
CA GLU A 129 -8.54 0.55 -13.15
C GLU A 129 -9.83 -0.21 -12.83
N HIS A 130 -10.83 -0.13 -13.71
CA HIS A 130 -12.11 -0.83 -13.58
C HIS A 130 -11.93 -2.35 -13.41
N ILE A 131 -11.12 -2.99 -14.26
CA ILE A 131 -10.91 -4.45 -14.20
C ILE A 131 -9.92 -4.84 -13.11
N ARG A 132 -8.94 -3.98 -12.78
CA ARG A 132 -8.07 -4.15 -11.61
C ARG A 132 -8.84 -4.16 -10.31
N ARG A 133 -9.78 -3.23 -10.17
CA ARG A 133 -10.68 -3.16 -9.02
C ARG A 133 -11.58 -4.40 -8.93
N VAL A 134 -12.11 -4.87 -10.06
CA VAL A 134 -12.86 -6.14 -10.09
C VAL A 134 -11.99 -7.28 -9.57
N PHE A 135 -10.76 -7.44 -10.08
CA PHE A 135 -9.87 -8.48 -9.59
C PHE A 135 -9.53 -8.34 -8.11
N TYR A 136 -9.24 -7.12 -7.64
CA TYR A 136 -9.00 -6.82 -6.23
C TYR A 136 -10.16 -7.29 -5.33
N ILE A 137 -11.40 -6.97 -5.69
CA ILE A 137 -12.57 -7.40 -4.90
C ILE A 137 -12.73 -8.92 -4.95
N LEU A 138 -12.49 -9.55 -6.10
CA LEU A 138 -12.57 -11.00 -6.22
C LEU A 138 -11.50 -11.72 -5.38
N SER A 139 -10.27 -11.18 -5.33
CA SER A 139 -9.23 -11.72 -4.43
C SER A 139 -9.61 -11.55 -2.97
N LEU A 140 -10.21 -10.41 -2.57
CA LEU A 140 -10.72 -10.24 -1.21
C LEU A 140 -11.76 -11.31 -0.83
N ILE A 141 -12.70 -11.60 -1.74
CA ILE A 141 -13.72 -12.64 -1.52
C ILE A 141 -13.08 -14.02 -1.42
N TYR A 142 -12.14 -14.34 -2.31
CA TYR A 142 -11.43 -15.61 -2.33
C TYR A 142 -10.66 -15.82 -1.02
N ASP A 143 -9.83 -14.84 -0.62
CA ASP A 143 -9.03 -14.93 0.60
C ASP A 143 -9.92 -15.05 1.83
N LYS A 144 -11.02 -14.28 1.90
CA LYS A 144 -12.01 -14.38 2.99
C LYS A 144 -12.50 -15.81 3.15
N ILE A 145 -12.84 -16.49 2.05
CA ILE A 145 -13.34 -17.87 2.07
C ILE A 145 -12.22 -18.87 2.40
N GLN A 146 -11.02 -18.68 1.86
CA GLN A 146 -9.88 -19.57 2.13
C GLN A 146 -9.45 -19.54 3.59
N TYR A 147 -9.30 -18.34 4.17
CA TYR A 147 -8.78 -18.17 5.54
C TYR A 147 -9.85 -18.40 6.61
N LEU A 148 -11.09 -17.95 6.39
CA LEU A 148 -12.14 -18.05 7.40
C LEU A 148 -13.01 -19.30 7.25
N GLY A 149 -12.90 -20.00 6.13
CA GLY A 149 -13.70 -21.16 5.76
C GLY A 149 -14.93 -20.81 4.89
N PRO A 150 -15.55 -21.84 4.28
CA PRO A 150 -16.64 -21.67 3.31
C PRO A 150 -17.89 -20.97 3.87
N ASP A 151 -18.12 -21.09 5.19
CA ASP A 151 -19.27 -20.48 5.88
C ASP A 151 -19.11 -18.96 6.10
N ALA A 152 -17.91 -18.41 5.87
CA ALA A 152 -17.70 -16.97 5.92
C ALA A 152 -18.29 -16.26 4.69
N GLY A 153 -18.48 -16.99 3.58
CA GLY A 153 -19.06 -16.45 2.34
C GLY A 153 -20.53 -16.83 2.15
N ASN A 154 -21.27 -16.03 1.40
CA ASN A 154 -22.57 -16.45 0.85
C ASN A 154 -22.41 -17.25 -0.46
N ASP A 155 -23.51 -17.79 -1.01
CA ASP A 155 -23.48 -18.60 -2.24
C ASP A 155 -22.88 -17.86 -3.43
N LEU A 156 -23.21 -16.57 -3.56
CA LEU A 156 -22.71 -15.75 -4.66
C LEU A 156 -21.21 -15.45 -4.49
N GLU A 157 -20.75 -15.20 -3.27
CA GLU A 157 -19.31 -15.07 -2.96
C GLU A 157 -18.55 -16.34 -3.28
N ARG A 158 -19.08 -17.53 -2.93
CA ARG A 158 -18.46 -18.81 -3.29
C ARG A 158 -18.34 -18.99 -4.80
N ARG A 159 -19.36 -18.58 -5.56
CA ARG A 159 -19.30 -18.56 -7.03
C ARG A 159 -18.26 -17.57 -7.54
N LEU A 160 -18.26 -16.35 -7.03
CA LEU A 160 -17.34 -15.28 -7.46
C LEU A 160 -15.89 -15.57 -7.12
N ALA A 161 -15.59 -16.19 -5.98
CA ALA A 161 -14.23 -16.59 -5.58
C ALA A 161 -13.55 -17.44 -6.66
N LYS A 162 -14.31 -18.28 -7.38
CA LYS A 162 -13.79 -19.11 -8.48
C LYS A 162 -13.24 -18.31 -9.66
N LEU A 163 -13.61 -17.03 -9.81
CA LEU A 163 -13.04 -16.17 -10.85
C LEU A 163 -11.56 -15.85 -10.61
N VAL A 164 -11.05 -15.95 -9.38
CA VAL A 164 -9.61 -15.78 -9.11
C VAL A 164 -8.79 -16.94 -9.70
N GLU A 165 -9.42 -18.12 -9.79
CA GLU A 165 -8.86 -19.31 -10.44
C GLU A 165 -8.87 -19.18 -11.99
N PHE A 166 -9.55 -18.18 -12.56
CA PHE A 166 -9.51 -17.86 -13.99
C PHE A 166 -8.25 -17.04 -14.32
N GLY A 167 -7.19 -17.74 -14.74
CA GLY A 167 -5.87 -17.14 -14.96
C GLY A 167 -5.80 -15.87 -15.83
N PRO A 168 -6.60 -15.70 -16.90
CA PRO A 168 -6.59 -14.45 -17.66
C PRO A 168 -6.95 -13.20 -16.84
N LEU A 169 -7.80 -13.32 -15.82
CA LEU A 169 -8.19 -12.17 -14.99
C LEU A 169 -7.04 -11.68 -14.10
N ARG A 170 -6.16 -12.59 -13.66
CA ARG A 170 -4.97 -12.28 -12.85
C ARG A 170 -3.96 -11.37 -13.53
N TYR A 171 -4.04 -11.25 -14.87
CA TYR A 171 -3.24 -10.27 -15.62
C TYR A 171 -3.52 -8.83 -15.15
N TRP A 172 -4.71 -8.60 -14.59
CA TRP A 172 -5.14 -7.32 -14.03
C TRP A 172 -5.04 -7.29 -12.51
N SER A 173 -4.02 -7.95 -11.95
CA SER A 173 -3.65 -7.75 -10.55
C SER A 173 -3.44 -6.26 -10.25
N PRO A 174 -3.92 -5.76 -9.11
CA PRO A 174 -3.66 -4.38 -8.68
C PRO A 174 -2.21 -4.18 -8.23
N THR A 175 -1.39 -5.24 -8.15
CA THR A 175 0.04 -5.16 -7.83
C THR A 175 0.89 -5.61 -9.03
N LYS A 176 2.17 -5.20 -9.04
CA LYS A 176 3.13 -5.63 -10.07
C LYS A 176 3.63 -7.06 -9.88
N VAL A 177 3.28 -7.70 -8.77
CA VAL A 177 3.71 -9.07 -8.45
C VAL A 177 2.83 -10.07 -9.21
N SER A 178 3.46 -11.09 -9.78
CA SER A 178 2.75 -12.18 -10.45
C SER A 178 1.87 -12.92 -9.45
N MET A 179 0.61 -13.13 -9.81
CA MET A 179 -0.38 -13.83 -9.00
C MET A 179 -0.45 -15.34 -9.32
N GLU A 180 0.42 -15.87 -10.19
CA GLU A 180 0.39 -17.28 -10.58
C GLU A 180 0.80 -18.24 -9.47
N ASP A 181 1.72 -17.84 -8.60
CA ASP A 181 2.18 -18.66 -7.47
C ASP A 181 1.18 -18.63 -6.30
N TRP A 182 0.32 -17.62 -6.27
CA TRP A 182 -0.67 -17.39 -5.22
C TRP A 182 -2.01 -18.08 -5.51
N TYR A 183 -2.36 -18.21 -6.80
CA TYR A 183 -3.65 -18.78 -7.21
C TYR A 183 -3.50 -19.81 -8.33
N VAL A 184 -4.09 -20.97 -8.11
CA VAL A 184 -4.07 -22.06 -9.08
C VAL A 184 -5.11 -21.83 -10.17
N THR A 185 -4.73 -22.06 -11.44
CA THR A 185 -5.71 -22.10 -12.54
C THR A 185 -6.52 -23.39 -12.48
N THR A 186 -7.85 -23.29 -12.48
CA THR A 186 -8.71 -24.48 -12.47
C THR A 186 -9.69 -24.50 -13.65
N LYS A 187 -10.15 -25.70 -14.01
CA LYS A 187 -11.22 -25.87 -14.99
C LYS A 187 -12.56 -25.31 -14.48
N GLU A 188 -12.76 -25.32 -13.16
CA GLU A 188 -13.95 -24.78 -12.52
C GLU A 188 -14.01 -23.26 -12.64
N GLY A 189 -12.92 -22.54 -12.33
CA GLY A 189 -12.84 -21.09 -12.52
C GLY A 189 -13.06 -20.67 -13.97
N ASN A 190 -12.48 -21.41 -14.92
CA ASN A 190 -12.76 -21.20 -16.35
C ASN A 190 -14.25 -21.37 -16.68
N LYS A 191 -14.90 -22.41 -16.14
CA LYS A 191 -16.31 -22.69 -16.38
C LYS A 191 -17.21 -21.59 -15.80
N VAL A 192 -16.90 -21.10 -14.59
CA VAL A 192 -17.65 -19.98 -13.96
C VAL A 192 -17.52 -18.72 -14.81
N MET A 193 -16.33 -18.40 -15.32
CA MET A 193 -16.14 -17.26 -16.23
C MET A 193 -16.92 -17.43 -17.54
N GLU A 194 -16.97 -18.64 -18.10
CA GLU A 194 -17.75 -18.96 -19.30
C GLU A 194 -19.26 -18.73 -19.07
N GLU A 195 -19.78 -19.17 -17.92
CA GLU A 195 -21.19 -18.98 -17.52
C GLU A 195 -21.51 -17.49 -17.33
N ILE A 196 -20.69 -16.75 -16.58
CA ILE A 196 -20.84 -15.31 -16.37
C ILE A 196 -20.83 -14.55 -17.70
N ALA A 197 -19.96 -14.91 -18.63
CA ALA A 197 -19.92 -14.29 -19.95
C ALA A 197 -21.21 -14.55 -20.76
N ARG A 198 -21.81 -15.74 -20.65
CA ARG A 198 -23.10 -16.05 -21.28
C ARG A 198 -24.24 -15.27 -20.65
N GLU A 199 -24.28 -15.19 -19.33
CA GLU A 199 -25.28 -14.43 -18.56
C GLU A 199 -25.21 -12.93 -18.89
N ALA A 200 -24.00 -12.39 -19.05
CA ALA A 200 -23.76 -11.02 -19.53
C ALA A 200 -24.11 -10.81 -21.03
N GLY A 201 -24.48 -11.87 -21.75
CA GLY A 201 -24.84 -11.84 -23.17
C GLY A 201 -23.67 -11.84 -24.15
N ASP A 202 -22.42 -12.02 -23.69
CA ASP A 202 -21.23 -12.10 -24.56
C ASP A 202 -20.89 -13.55 -24.93
N LYS A 203 -21.63 -14.07 -25.92
CA LYS A 203 -21.43 -15.43 -26.46
C LYS A 203 -20.04 -15.62 -27.08
N ARG A 204 -19.42 -14.55 -27.59
CA ARG A 204 -18.10 -14.61 -28.24
C ARG A 204 -17.04 -14.84 -27.18
N TYR A 205 -17.06 -14.07 -26.10
CA TYR A 205 -16.13 -14.24 -24.99
C TYR A 205 -16.31 -15.60 -24.33
N ALA A 206 -17.54 -16.03 -24.06
CA ALA A 206 -17.82 -17.37 -23.53
C ALA A 206 -17.21 -18.49 -24.40
N SER A 207 -17.33 -18.38 -25.74
CA SER A 207 -16.72 -19.34 -26.66
C SER A 207 -15.19 -19.32 -26.58
N MET A 208 -14.57 -18.14 -26.45
CA MET A 208 -13.12 -18.02 -26.27
C MET A 208 -12.65 -18.67 -24.96
N VAL A 209 -13.40 -18.50 -23.87
CA VAL A 209 -13.12 -19.13 -22.57
C VAL A 209 -13.25 -20.66 -22.67
N SER A 210 -14.28 -21.17 -23.36
CA SER A 210 -14.48 -22.61 -23.54
C SER A 210 -13.32 -23.28 -24.30
N ILE A 211 -12.81 -22.60 -25.34
CA ILE A 211 -11.61 -23.04 -26.08
C ILE A 211 -10.39 -23.02 -25.15
N PHE A 212 -10.19 -21.96 -24.38
CA PHE A 212 -9.09 -21.85 -23.42
C PHE A 212 -9.15 -22.94 -22.34
N ASN A 213 -10.34 -23.30 -21.86
CA ASN A 213 -10.53 -24.36 -20.88
C ASN A 213 -10.15 -25.74 -21.42
N SER A 214 -10.33 -25.96 -22.72
CA SER A 214 -9.99 -27.21 -23.40
C SER A 214 -8.50 -27.29 -23.75
N LEU A 215 -7.93 -26.19 -24.22
CA LEU A 215 -6.55 -26.09 -24.70
C LEU A 215 -5.93 -24.76 -24.25
N PRO A 216 -5.44 -24.66 -23.01
CA PRO A 216 -4.89 -23.40 -22.50
C PRO A 216 -3.55 -23.05 -23.16
N SER A 217 -3.41 -21.79 -23.57
CA SER A 217 -2.14 -21.24 -24.06
C SER A 217 -1.93 -19.81 -23.57
N GLY A 218 -0.67 -19.40 -23.43
CA GLY A 218 -0.32 -18.04 -23.00
C GLY A 218 -0.90 -16.95 -23.91
N ARG A 219 -0.93 -17.18 -25.23
CA ARG A 219 -1.53 -16.24 -26.19
C ARG A 219 -3.05 -16.09 -26.02
N GLN A 220 -3.76 -17.17 -25.72
CA GLN A 220 -5.19 -17.09 -25.42
C GLN A 220 -5.45 -16.41 -24.09
N LYS A 221 -4.62 -16.70 -23.07
CA LYS A 221 -4.68 -16.06 -21.77
C LYS A 221 -4.57 -14.54 -21.91
N GLU A 222 -3.58 -14.05 -22.64
CA GLU A 222 -3.38 -12.62 -22.88
C GLU A 222 -4.54 -12.01 -23.70
N LYS A 223 -5.03 -12.70 -24.73
CA LYS A 223 -6.19 -12.22 -25.51
C LYS A 223 -7.46 -12.10 -24.68
N LEU A 224 -7.72 -13.07 -23.80
CA LEU A 224 -8.86 -13.08 -22.89
C LEU A 224 -8.73 -11.94 -21.86
N ALA A 225 -7.54 -11.71 -21.33
CA ALA A 225 -7.25 -10.61 -20.42
C ALA A 225 -7.53 -9.25 -21.08
N LYS A 226 -6.95 -9.00 -22.27
CA LYS A 226 -7.13 -7.74 -23.01
C LYS A 226 -8.59 -7.48 -23.37
N TYR A 227 -9.31 -8.52 -23.78
CA TYR A 227 -10.74 -8.40 -24.08
C TYR A 227 -11.55 -7.84 -22.90
N LEU A 228 -11.25 -8.26 -21.66
CA LEU A 228 -11.97 -7.79 -20.47
C LEU A 228 -11.73 -6.31 -20.16
N ALA A 229 -10.54 -5.78 -20.47
CA ALA A 229 -10.19 -4.37 -20.23
C ALA A 229 -10.61 -3.43 -21.37
N GLU A 230 -10.94 -3.99 -22.54
CA GLU A 230 -11.39 -3.22 -23.70
C GLU A 230 -12.91 -2.96 -23.64
N PRO A 231 -13.41 -1.94 -24.37
CA PRO A 231 -14.85 -1.63 -24.49
C PRO A 231 -15.80 -2.81 -24.68
N ARG A 232 -15.39 -3.78 -25.49
CA ARG A 232 -16.18 -5.00 -25.75
C ARG A 232 -16.39 -5.87 -24.50
N GLY A 233 -15.50 -5.77 -23.51
CA GLY A 233 -15.60 -6.42 -22.22
C GLY A 233 -16.54 -5.73 -21.23
N GLU A 234 -17.08 -4.55 -21.55
CA GLU A 234 -17.91 -3.76 -20.62
C GLU A 234 -19.06 -4.56 -20.03
N LYS A 235 -19.82 -5.25 -20.89
CA LYS A 235 -20.97 -6.04 -20.45
C LYS A 235 -20.58 -7.09 -19.41
N ILE A 236 -19.40 -7.67 -19.55
CA ILE A 236 -18.90 -8.72 -18.67
C ILE A 236 -18.49 -8.14 -17.33
N TYR A 237 -17.61 -7.14 -17.30
CA TYR A 237 -17.12 -6.60 -16.02
C TYR A 237 -18.24 -5.90 -15.25
N ARG A 238 -19.18 -5.21 -15.93
CA ARG A 238 -20.33 -4.58 -15.26
C ARG A 238 -21.28 -5.61 -14.67
N TYR A 239 -21.46 -6.75 -15.35
CA TYR A 239 -22.22 -7.86 -14.81
C TYR A 239 -21.53 -8.45 -13.57
N ILE A 240 -20.21 -8.66 -13.61
CA ILE A 240 -19.44 -9.07 -12.43
C ILE A 240 -19.59 -8.08 -11.26
N ILE A 241 -19.50 -6.76 -11.53
CA ILE A 241 -19.73 -5.72 -10.52
C ILE A 241 -21.15 -5.82 -9.94
N SER A 242 -22.17 -6.10 -10.77
CA SER A 242 -23.53 -6.26 -10.26
C SER A 242 -23.67 -7.47 -9.32
N LEU A 243 -23.00 -8.58 -9.63
CA LEU A 243 -22.95 -9.76 -8.76
C LEU A 243 -22.18 -9.47 -7.47
N ILE A 244 -21.08 -8.72 -7.56
CA ILE A 244 -20.31 -8.25 -6.39
C ILE A 244 -21.19 -7.39 -5.48
N ASN A 245 -21.95 -6.45 -6.04
CA ASN A 245 -22.87 -5.61 -5.28
C ASN A 245 -23.93 -6.46 -4.57
N GLU A 246 -24.57 -7.39 -5.28
CA GLU A 246 -25.57 -8.31 -4.72
C GLU A 246 -24.98 -9.19 -3.60
N ALA A 247 -23.77 -9.71 -3.81
CA ALA A 247 -23.06 -10.53 -2.83
C ALA A 247 -22.68 -9.73 -1.57
N SER A 248 -22.34 -8.46 -1.73
CA SER A 248 -21.87 -7.60 -0.65
C SER A 248 -23.01 -6.92 0.13
N GLU A 249 -24.14 -6.64 -0.50
CA GLU A 249 -25.25 -5.85 0.07
C GLU A 249 -25.75 -6.35 1.44
N PRO A 250 -25.87 -7.68 1.69
CA PRO A 250 -26.36 -8.19 2.97
C PRO A 250 -25.47 -7.88 4.18
N TYR A 251 -24.20 -7.52 3.97
CA TYR A 251 -23.29 -7.18 5.06
C TYR A 251 -23.56 -5.76 5.59
N PRO A 252 -23.26 -5.48 6.87
CA PRO A 252 -23.33 -4.12 7.40
C PRO A 252 -22.21 -3.24 6.81
N ALA A 253 -22.47 -1.94 6.71
CA ALA A 253 -21.42 -0.96 6.46
C ALA A 253 -20.45 -0.93 7.66
N ARG A 254 -19.15 -0.72 7.39
CA ARG A 254 -18.14 -0.54 8.45
C ARG A 254 -18.41 0.76 9.21
N SER A 255 -18.35 0.68 10.54
CA SER A 255 -18.47 1.83 11.44
C SER A 255 -17.11 2.17 12.03
N TYR A 256 -16.81 3.46 12.08
CA TYR A 256 -15.59 4.02 12.66
C TYR A 256 -15.86 4.73 14.00
N GLY A 257 -17.03 4.47 14.61
CA GLY A 257 -17.56 5.21 15.74
C GLY A 257 -18.42 6.39 15.30
N ALA A 258 -19.37 6.78 16.16
CA ALA A 258 -20.44 7.71 15.82
C ALA A 258 -19.95 9.03 15.21
N ASP A 259 -18.91 9.63 15.78
CA ASP A 259 -18.38 10.92 15.30
C ASP A 259 -17.71 10.80 13.93
N ASN A 260 -16.93 9.73 13.70
CA ASN A 260 -16.33 9.47 12.39
C ASN A 260 -17.40 9.16 11.35
N ASP A 261 -18.42 8.37 11.69
CA ASP A 261 -19.51 8.04 10.80
C ASP A 261 -20.30 9.29 10.38
N ILE A 262 -20.54 10.23 11.32
CA ILE A 262 -21.14 11.54 11.01
C ILE A 262 -20.26 12.33 10.03
N ARG A 263 -18.94 12.36 10.25
CA ARG A 263 -17.98 13.06 9.37
C ARG A 263 -17.92 12.46 7.97
N ILE A 264 -17.88 11.13 7.87
CA ILE A 264 -17.91 10.37 6.61
C ILE A 264 -19.20 10.67 5.85
N GLN A 265 -20.36 10.58 6.51
CA GLN A 265 -21.65 10.93 5.90
C GLN A 265 -21.72 12.40 5.49
N GLY A 266 -21.14 13.30 6.28
CA GLY A 266 -20.99 14.71 5.93
C GLY A 266 -20.14 14.93 4.69
N MET A 267 -19.10 14.12 4.48
CA MET A 267 -18.27 14.17 3.27
C MET A 267 -19.01 13.62 2.05
N ARG A 268 -19.71 12.48 2.18
CA ARG A 268 -20.58 11.92 1.12
C ARG A 268 -21.59 12.96 0.61
N ARG A 269 -22.27 13.66 1.53
CA ARG A 269 -23.20 14.76 1.18
C ARG A 269 -22.51 15.93 0.47
N ARG A 270 -21.29 16.30 0.88
CA ARG A 270 -20.52 17.36 0.23
C ARG A 270 -20.13 16.99 -1.20
N ILE A 271 -19.64 15.77 -1.41
CA ILE A 271 -19.31 15.24 -2.74
C ILE A 271 -20.56 15.21 -3.62
N GLN A 272 -21.68 14.69 -3.10
CA GLN A 272 -22.95 14.65 -3.81
C GLN A 272 -23.40 16.06 -4.22
N ASN A 273 -23.45 17.01 -3.29
CA ASN A 273 -23.85 18.40 -3.60
C ASN A 273 -22.94 19.05 -4.65
N ASP A 274 -21.64 18.77 -4.62
CA ASP A 274 -20.70 19.30 -5.61
C ASP A 274 -20.89 18.70 -7.00
N LEU A 275 -21.23 17.42 -7.08
CA LEU A 275 -21.59 16.76 -8.35
C LEU A 275 -22.91 17.31 -8.89
N GLU A 276 -23.93 17.47 -8.02
CA GLU A 276 -25.22 18.07 -8.39
C GLU A 276 -25.06 19.51 -8.90
N ARG A 277 -24.19 20.32 -8.27
CA ARG A 277 -23.84 21.68 -8.75
C ARG A 277 -23.12 21.70 -10.10
N ARG A 278 -22.54 20.57 -10.51
CA ARG A 278 -21.88 20.38 -11.81
C ARG A 278 -22.82 19.69 -12.82
N ASP A 279 -24.13 19.67 -12.54
CA ASP A 279 -25.19 19.10 -13.36
C ASP A 279 -25.08 17.57 -13.56
N PHE A 280 -24.50 16.86 -12.59
CA PHE A 280 -24.59 15.40 -12.56
C PHE A 280 -25.90 14.95 -11.90
N GLU A 281 -26.60 14.03 -12.56
CA GLU A 281 -27.80 13.38 -12.04
C GLU A 281 -27.48 11.98 -11.53
N GLY A 282 -28.15 11.51 -10.48
CA GLY A 282 -27.96 10.15 -9.99
C GLY A 282 -28.22 10.01 -8.51
N LYS A 283 -27.73 8.89 -7.95
CA LYS A 283 -27.80 8.60 -6.52
C LYS A 283 -26.49 7.98 -6.09
N TRP A 284 -26.05 8.34 -4.89
CA TRP A 284 -24.85 7.79 -4.30
C TRP A 284 -24.79 6.24 -4.46
N PRO A 285 -23.65 5.67 -4.90
CA PRO A 285 -22.38 6.32 -5.25
C PRO A 285 -22.24 6.69 -6.74
N THR A 286 -23.28 6.54 -7.57
CA THR A 286 -23.19 6.64 -9.04
C THR A 286 -23.94 7.85 -9.59
N PHE A 287 -23.25 8.64 -10.40
CA PHE A 287 -23.74 9.87 -10.99
C PHE A 287 -23.44 9.89 -12.49
N GLN A 288 -24.29 10.53 -13.28
CA GLN A 288 -24.15 10.60 -14.72
C GLN A 288 -24.44 12.01 -15.22
N ARG A 289 -23.67 12.45 -16.21
CA ARG A 289 -23.91 13.67 -16.99
C ARG A 289 -23.52 13.40 -18.43
N GLU A 290 -24.47 13.51 -19.35
CA GLU A 290 -24.27 13.19 -20.76
C GLU A 290 -23.61 11.79 -20.93
N GLU A 291 -22.42 11.74 -21.51
CA GLU A 291 -21.61 10.54 -21.71
C GLU A 291 -20.71 10.19 -20.50
N GLN A 292 -20.63 11.04 -19.48
CA GLN A 292 -19.78 10.81 -18.31
C GLN A 292 -20.55 10.06 -17.22
N LEU A 293 -20.02 8.94 -16.77
CA LEU A 293 -20.48 8.20 -15.60
C LEU A 293 -19.40 8.27 -14.52
N ILE A 294 -19.75 8.79 -13.35
CA ILE A 294 -18.87 8.84 -12.17
C ILE A 294 -19.38 7.83 -11.15
N THR A 295 -18.48 7.00 -10.63
CA THR A 295 -18.74 6.18 -9.45
C THR A 295 -17.76 6.57 -8.35
N ILE A 296 -18.27 6.92 -7.17
CA ILE A 296 -17.43 7.25 -6.02
C ILE A 296 -16.99 5.96 -5.32
N ILE A 297 -15.69 5.79 -5.18
CA ILE A 297 -15.03 4.65 -4.53
C ILE A 297 -14.36 5.12 -3.24
N GLU A 298 -14.44 4.30 -2.20
CA GLU A 298 -14.01 4.64 -0.84
C GLU A 298 -12.79 3.79 -0.43
N GLU A 299 -11.67 4.43 -0.10
CA GLU A 299 -10.53 3.75 0.53
C GLU A 299 -10.72 3.79 2.05
N GLN A 300 -10.89 2.62 2.64
CA GLN A 300 -11.30 2.45 4.03
C GLN A 300 -10.10 1.97 4.88
N PRO A 301 -9.72 2.66 5.97
CA PRO A 301 -8.58 2.23 6.79
C PRO A 301 -8.97 1.10 7.74
N PHE A 302 -7.97 0.30 8.16
CA PHE A 302 -8.09 -0.68 9.24
C PHE A 302 -7.79 -0.03 10.58
N THR A 303 -8.77 -0.03 11.48
CA THR A 303 -8.71 0.74 12.73
C THR A 303 -7.84 0.10 13.80
N ILE A 304 -7.63 -1.21 13.76
CA ILE A 304 -6.85 -1.90 14.80
C ILE A 304 -5.36 -1.75 14.58
N LEU A 305 -4.90 -1.77 13.33
CA LEU A 305 -3.47 -1.76 13.00
C LEU A 305 -2.85 -0.36 13.07
N ASP A 306 -3.51 0.62 12.45
CA ASP A 306 -2.88 1.90 12.14
C ASP A 306 -3.79 3.10 12.45
N TRP A 307 -4.56 3.06 13.55
CA TRP A 307 -5.52 4.13 13.87
C TRP A 307 -4.92 5.53 13.86
N GLU A 308 -3.64 5.66 14.21
CA GLU A 308 -2.92 6.92 14.36
C GLU A 308 -2.76 7.67 13.02
N ASP A 309 -2.57 6.91 11.95
CA ASP A 309 -2.33 7.40 10.59
C ASP A 309 -3.46 6.98 9.64
N ALA A 310 -4.54 6.40 10.18
CA ALA A 310 -5.71 5.92 9.45
C ALA A 310 -6.43 7.07 8.74
N LYS A 311 -6.51 6.95 7.41
CA LYS A 311 -7.18 7.93 6.55
C LYS A 311 -8.28 7.24 5.74
N TYR A 312 -9.45 7.85 5.74
CA TYR A 312 -10.56 7.50 4.87
C TYR A 312 -10.51 8.39 3.64
N LYS A 313 -10.39 7.81 2.44
CA LYS A 313 -10.27 8.57 1.19
C LYS A 313 -11.44 8.28 0.26
N PHE A 314 -11.68 9.23 -0.64
CA PHE A 314 -12.66 9.10 -1.72
C PHE A 314 -11.95 9.27 -3.05
N HIS A 315 -12.32 8.43 -4.01
CA HIS A 315 -11.83 8.43 -5.38
C HIS A 315 -13.01 8.56 -6.34
N MET A 316 -12.82 9.27 -7.45
CA MET A 316 -13.77 9.28 -8.56
C MET A 316 -13.32 8.30 -9.63
N ASP A 317 -14.06 7.22 -9.82
CA ASP A 317 -13.93 6.37 -11.00
C ASP A 317 -14.77 6.99 -12.12
N VAL A 318 -14.10 7.62 -13.08
CA VAL A 318 -14.71 8.33 -14.19
C VAL A 318 -14.70 7.43 -15.42
N THR A 319 -15.89 7.19 -15.97
CA THR A 319 -16.09 6.45 -17.22
C THR A 319 -16.67 7.38 -18.27
N LEU A 320 -15.91 7.66 -19.33
CA LEU A 320 -16.36 8.47 -20.47
C LEU A 320 -16.95 7.57 -21.56
N ARG A 321 -18.28 7.53 -21.69
CA ARG A 321 -19.00 6.72 -22.69
C ARG A 321 -18.97 7.39 -24.07
N SER A 322 -17.81 7.43 -24.72
CA SER A 322 -17.78 7.84 -26.13
C SER A 322 -18.49 6.80 -27.02
N PHE A 323 -19.03 7.23 -28.16
CA PHE A 323 -19.71 6.37 -29.16
C PHE A 323 -18.88 5.16 -29.64
N LEU A 324 -17.57 5.14 -29.39
CA LEU A 324 -16.65 4.07 -29.83
C LEU A 324 -15.91 3.38 -28.68
N HIS A 325 -15.55 4.10 -27.60
CA HIS A 325 -14.68 3.61 -26.53
C HIS A 325 -15.00 4.22 -25.14
N PRO A 326 -15.47 3.45 -24.15
CA PRO A 326 -15.39 3.83 -22.74
C PRO A 326 -13.93 4.01 -22.30
N GLU A 327 -13.55 5.23 -21.95
CA GLU A 327 -12.30 5.52 -21.24
C GLU A 327 -12.56 5.49 -19.74
N HIS A 328 -11.64 4.86 -19.00
CA HIS A 328 -11.69 4.77 -17.55
C HIS A 328 -10.47 5.46 -16.98
N HIS A 329 -10.68 6.37 -16.05
CA HIS A 329 -9.61 6.97 -15.26
C HIS A 329 -10.10 7.22 -13.84
N VAL A 330 -9.15 7.29 -12.91
CA VAL A 330 -9.45 7.52 -11.50
C VAL A 330 -8.85 8.85 -11.09
N GLU A 331 -9.67 9.71 -10.49
CA GLU A 331 -9.24 10.98 -9.92
C GLU A 331 -9.25 10.88 -8.39
N ASP A 332 -8.09 11.14 -7.79
CA ASP A 332 -7.97 11.28 -6.34
C ASP A 332 -8.64 12.58 -5.88
N MET A 333 -9.31 12.52 -4.73
CA MET A 333 -9.91 13.69 -4.09
C MET A 333 -9.16 14.02 -2.79
N PRO A 334 -7.94 14.58 -2.84
CA PRO A 334 -7.13 14.81 -1.64
C PRO A 334 -7.85 15.72 -0.62
N GLU A 335 -8.57 16.76 -1.06
CA GLU A 335 -9.41 17.61 -0.19
C GLU A 335 -10.59 16.88 0.48
N ARG A 336 -10.88 15.66 0.03
CA ARG A 336 -11.96 14.82 0.56
C ARG A 336 -11.43 13.70 1.47
N THR A 337 -10.14 13.69 1.79
CA THR A 337 -9.57 12.75 2.77
C THR A 337 -9.94 13.12 4.20
N LEU A 338 -10.37 12.14 4.99
CA LEU A 338 -10.69 12.30 6.40
C LEU A 338 -9.72 11.52 7.28
N PRO A 339 -9.03 12.15 8.24
CA PRO A 339 -8.37 11.40 9.31
C PRO A 339 -9.43 10.75 10.20
N ILE A 340 -9.22 9.49 10.57
CA ILE A 340 -10.09 8.77 11.51
C ILE A 340 -9.75 9.19 12.94
N LEU A 341 -10.76 9.60 13.69
CA LEU A 341 -10.61 9.95 15.09
C LEU A 341 -10.42 8.69 15.94
N PRO A 342 -9.55 8.74 16.95
CA PRO A 342 -9.43 7.67 17.93
C PRO A 342 -10.75 7.47 18.69
N PRO A 343 -11.03 6.24 19.19
CA PRO A 343 -12.21 6.00 20.00
C PRO A 343 -12.28 6.96 21.19
N GLY A 344 -13.41 7.66 21.35
CA GLY A 344 -13.64 8.58 22.47
C GLY A 344 -12.95 9.94 22.37
N MET A 345 -12.20 10.23 21.29
CA MET A 345 -11.53 11.51 21.08
C MET A 345 -12.33 12.44 20.17
N SER A 346 -12.55 13.68 20.60
CA SER A 346 -13.19 14.72 19.80
C SER A 346 -12.25 15.26 18.70
N TRP A 347 -12.83 15.96 17.72
CA TRP A 347 -12.06 16.61 16.66
C TRP A 347 -11.06 17.66 17.17
N GLU A 348 -11.44 18.38 18.22
CA GLU A 348 -10.62 19.47 18.77
C GLU A 348 -9.42 18.92 19.53
N GLU A 349 -9.62 17.84 20.30
CA GLU A 349 -8.56 17.08 20.96
C GLU A 349 -7.60 16.45 19.94
N TYR A 350 -8.14 15.83 18.88
CA TYR A 350 -7.32 15.24 17.82
C TYR A 350 -6.47 16.29 17.10
N ARG A 351 -7.02 17.47 16.80
CA ARG A 351 -6.27 18.54 16.14
C ARG A 351 -5.07 18.97 16.98
N LEU A 352 -5.27 19.23 18.27
CA LEU A 352 -4.19 19.61 19.19
C LEU A 352 -3.14 18.50 19.28
N TRP A 353 -3.59 17.25 19.43
CA TRP A 353 -2.70 16.09 19.45
C TRP A 353 -1.87 15.94 18.17
N ALA A 354 -2.48 16.12 17.00
CA ALA A 354 -1.81 16.03 15.71
C ALA A 354 -0.77 17.14 15.52
N GLU A 355 -1.08 18.37 15.96
CA GLU A 355 -0.14 19.49 15.96
C GLU A 355 1.07 19.22 16.86
N GLU A 356 0.84 18.72 18.08
CA GLU A 356 1.92 18.32 18.99
C GLU A 356 2.79 17.18 18.41
N ARG A 357 2.16 16.17 17.80
CA ARG A 357 2.87 15.06 17.16
C ARG A 357 3.73 15.55 16.00
N ALA A 358 3.18 16.41 15.14
CA ALA A 358 3.91 16.99 14.02
C ALA A 358 5.13 17.79 14.53
N ALA A 359 4.96 18.59 15.57
CA ALA A 359 6.07 19.33 16.20
C ALA A 359 7.15 18.39 16.78
N ARG A 360 6.75 17.29 17.44
CA ARG A 360 7.69 16.28 17.96
C ARG A 360 8.43 15.54 16.85
N GLN A 361 7.73 15.15 15.78
CA GLN A 361 8.35 14.50 14.63
C GLN A 361 9.35 15.41 13.94
N GLU A 362 9.00 16.69 13.78
CA GLU A 362 9.90 17.70 13.20
C GLU A 362 11.13 17.93 14.09
N ALA A 363 10.94 18.03 15.42
CA ALA A 363 12.05 18.12 16.37
C ALA A 363 12.97 16.89 16.30
N LYS A 364 12.39 15.68 16.21
CA LYS A 364 13.15 14.44 16.06
C LYS A 364 13.92 14.39 14.73
N LYS A 365 13.30 14.79 13.62
CA LYS A 365 13.98 14.92 12.31
C LYS A 365 15.14 15.90 12.38
N GLN A 366 14.94 17.04 13.04
CA GLN A 366 16.00 18.04 13.24
C GLN A 366 17.14 17.51 14.11
N GLU A 367 16.82 16.74 15.15
CA GLU A 367 17.82 16.10 16.02
C GLU A 367 18.60 14.99 15.29
N GLU A 368 17.91 14.13 14.53
CA GLU A 368 18.53 13.11 13.67
C GLU A 368 19.39 13.74 12.58
N ALA A 369 18.94 14.85 11.97
CA ALA A 369 19.73 15.61 11.02
C ALA A 369 21.00 16.17 11.69
N LYS A 370 20.86 16.83 12.84
CA LYS A 370 22.01 17.34 13.63
C LYS A 370 22.97 16.22 14.01
N SER A 371 22.47 15.07 14.46
CA SER A 371 23.29 13.91 14.80
C SER A 371 24.04 13.37 13.58
N LYS A 372 23.40 13.27 12.41
CA LYS A 372 24.05 12.90 11.15
C LYS A 372 25.13 13.91 10.72
N TYR A 373 24.87 15.21 10.87
CA TYR A 373 25.86 16.26 10.59
C TYR A 373 27.08 16.17 11.52
N MET A 374 26.87 16.01 12.82
CA MET A 374 27.95 15.87 13.81
C MET A 374 28.77 14.57 13.60
N THR A 375 28.11 13.49 13.17
CA THR A 375 28.80 12.21 12.88
C THR A 375 29.61 12.30 11.59
N ALA A 376 29.15 13.06 10.60
CA ALA A 376 29.89 13.33 9.37
C ALA A 376 31.10 14.27 9.60
N GLU A 377 30.98 15.26 10.49
CA GLU A 377 32.12 16.10 10.91
C GLU A 377 33.17 15.31 11.70
N ALA A 378 32.76 14.37 12.56
CA ALA A 378 33.67 13.53 13.34
C ALA A 378 34.42 12.46 12.50
N GLN A 379 34.06 12.27 11.23
CA GLN A 379 34.73 11.34 10.29
C GLN A 379 35.68 12.05 9.31
N LEU A 380 35.91 13.35 9.46
CA LEU A 380 36.99 14.04 8.76
C LEU A 380 38.33 13.63 9.41
N PRO A 381 39.31 13.14 8.64
CA PRO A 381 40.58 12.71 9.22
C PRO A 381 41.32 13.92 9.81
N GLU A 382 41.61 13.85 11.11
CA GLU A 382 42.59 14.74 11.73
C GLU A 382 43.95 14.47 11.08
N ASP A 383 44.53 15.52 10.52
CA ASP A 383 45.82 15.55 9.82
C ASP A 383 46.95 15.29 10.82
N GLU A 384 47.25 14.02 11.09
CA GLU A 384 48.53 13.62 11.69
C GLU A 384 49.59 13.61 10.60
N GLY A 385 50.34 14.71 10.53
CA GLY A 385 51.46 14.85 9.63
C GLY A 385 52.54 13.81 9.90
N ASP A 386 53.00 13.16 8.83
CA ASP A 386 54.42 12.85 8.72
C ASP A 386 54.90 12.88 7.27
N LYS A 387 56.15 13.34 7.13
CA LYS A 387 56.85 13.65 5.89
C LYS A 387 57.16 12.36 5.11
N ASP A 388 56.99 12.33 3.80
CA ASP A 388 58.12 12.48 2.86
C ASP A 388 57.72 12.39 1.38
N SER A 389 58.46 13.15 0.57
CA SER A 389 58.78 12.91 -0.84
C SER A 389 57.75 13.14 -1.98
N SER A 390 58.20 14.04 -2.86
CA SER A 390 58.07 14.05 -4.32
C SER A 390 56.90 14.78 -4.96
N GLN A 391 57.32 15.73 -5.81
CA GLN A 391 56.57 16.65 -6.66
C GLN A 391 55.51 15.94 -7.51
N GLY A 392 54.24 16.24 -7.23
CA GLY A 392 53.09 15.87 -8.06
C GLY A 392 51.75 16.37 -7.53
N SER A 393 51.72 17.29 -6.54
CA SER A 393 50.59 17.40 -5.61
C SER A 393 49.85 18.74 -5.56
N ASP A 394 50.16 19.74 -6.38
CA ASP A 394 49.42 21.02 -6.32
C ASP A 394 48.10 20.97 -7.10
N VAL A 395 48.12 20.49 -8.35
CA VAL A 395 46.93 20.45 -9.22
C VAL A 395 45.85 19.51 -8.69
N GLY A 396 46.24 18.38 -8.10
CA GLY A 396 45.28 17.42 -7.52
C GLY A 396 44.59 17.94 -6.25
N ARG A 397 45.29 18.74 -5.44
CA ARG A 397 44.71 19.36 -4.23
C ARG A 397 43.80 20.52 -4.56
N GLU A 398 44.19 21.32 -5.55
CA GLU A 398 43.38 22.43 -6.04
C GLU A 398 42.09 21.91 -6.71
N LEU A 399 42.18 20.79 -7.45
CA LEU A 399 41.02 20.14 -8.04
C LEU A 399 40.07 19.54 -6.99
N GLU A 400 40.59 18.91 -5.93
CA GLU A 400 39.75 18.38 -4.85
C GLU A 400 39.13 19.50 -4.01
N ALA A 401 39.82 20.62 -3.80
CA ALA A 401 39.27 21.80 -3.15
C ALA A 401 38.11 22.40 -3.97
N GLN A 402 38.28 22.54 -5.29
CA GLN A 402 37.22 23.01 -6.19
C GLN A 402 36.02 22.06 -6.21
N LYS A 403 36.24 20.73 -6.18
CA LYS A 403 35.16 19.74 -6.08
C LYS A 403 34.39 19.86 -4.77
N ALA A 404 35.08 20.04 -3.66
CA ALA A 404 34.46 20.18 -2.34
C ALA A 404 33.61 21.47 -2.26
N GLU A 405 34.12 22.58 -2.78
CA GLU A 405 33.42 23.85 -2.84
C GLU A 405 32.17 23.79 -3.74
N MET A 406 32.30 23.20 -4.93
CA MET A 406 31.18 23.01 -5.86
C MET A 406 30.08 22.12 -5.26
N LYS A 407 30.47 21.05 -4.56
CA LYS A 407 29.54 20.15 -3.86
C LYS A 407 28.82 20.86 -2.72
N ALA A 408 29.50 21.74 -1.98
CA ALA A 408 28.90 22.52 -0.92
C ALA A 408 27.85 23.51 -1.45
N VAL A 409 28.15 24.22 -2.55
CA VAL A 409 27.21 25.14 -3.21
C VAL A 409 25.97 24.40 -3.72
N LEU A 410 26.17 23.23 -4.35
CA LEU A 410 25.08 22.36 -4.83
C LEU A 410 24.15 21.88 -3.70
N LEU A 411 24.74 21.46 -2.59
CA LEU A 411 23.97 21.03 -1.41
C LEU A 411 23.21 22.19 -0.77
N GLN A 412 23.78 23.39 -0.78
CA GLN A 412 23.16 24.58 -0.20
C GLN A 412 22.00 25.11 -1.05
N GLU A 413 22.11 25.06 -2.38
CA GLU A 413 21.02 25.44 -3.29
C GLU A 413 19.89 24.40 -3.29
N TYR A 414 20.22 23.09 -3.28
CA TYR A 414 19.21 22.03 -3.18
C TYR A 414 18.46 22.07 -1.83
N ALA A 415 19.14 22.46 -0.75
CA ALA A 415 18.50 22.62 0.56
C ALA A 415 17.55 23.83 0.65
N LYS A 416 17.70 24.83 -0.22
CA LYS A 416 16.83 26.02 -0.27
C LYS A 416 15.55 25.78 -1.05
N ASP A 417 15.59 24.96 -2.10
CA ASP A 417 14.42 24.62 -2.92
C ASP A 417 14.53 23.20 -3.49
N PRO A 418 13.96 22.18 -2.80
CA PRO A 418 14.06 20.78 -3.21
C PRO A 418 13.27 20.44 -4.48
N GLU A 419 12.34 21.30 -4.92
CA GLU A 419 11.50 21.08 -6.10
C GLU A 419 12.09 21.68 -7.39
N LYS A 420 13.19 22.43 -7.29
CA LYS A 420 13.88 23.04 -8.44
C LYS A 420 14.44 21.95 -9.36
N GLU A 421 14.08 21.97 -10.64
CA GLU A 421 14.46 20.92 -11.59
C GLU A 421 15.98 20.89 -11.81
N LYS A 422 16.53 19.69 -12.05
CA LYS A 422 17.97 19.44 -12.19
C LYS A 422 18.63 20.26 -13.30
N ASP A 423 17.86 20.65 -14.31
CA ASP A 423 18.32 21.44 -15.45
C ASP A 423 18.52 22.92 -15.09
N ASP A 424 17.74 23.46 -14.15
CA ASP A 424 17.89 24.83 -13.64
C ASP A 424 19.17 24.98 -12.81
N ILE A 425 19.48 23.96 -12.00
CA ILE A 425 20.72 23.88 -11.21
C ILE A 425 21.94 23.82 -12.14
N TYR A 426 21.83 23.10 -13.26
CA TYR A 426 22.89 22.98 -14.25
C TYR A 426 23.17 24.30 -14.99
N GLU A 427 22.15 25.04 -15.40
CA GLU A 427 22.31 26.34 -16.07
C GLU A 427 22.83 27.43 -15.11
N GLU A 428 22.45 27.38 -13.83
CA GLU A 428 22.97 28.30 -12.82
C GLU A 428 24.46 28.03 -12.52
N LEU A 429 24.89 26.77 -12.49
CA LEU A 429 26.30 26.38 -12.39
C LEU A 429 27.13 26.83 -13.59
N LYS A 430 26.57 26.71 -14.80
CA LYS A 430 27.21 27.15 -16.04
C LYS A 430 27.41 28.66 -16.10
N ARG A 431 26.49 29.41 -15.47
CA ARG A 431 26.58 30.86 -15.28
C ARG A 431 27.64 31.24 -14.25
N ILE A 432 27.73 30.49 -13.15
CA ILE A 432 28.73 30.70 -12.08
C ILE A 432 30.14 30.36 -12.57
N SER A 433 30.28 29.34 -13.43
CA SER A 433 31.58 28.91 -13.97
C SER A 433 32.09 29.74 -15.16
N GLY A 434 31.33 30.73 -15.63
CA GLY A 434 31.76 31.64 -16.71
C GLY A 434 31.91 30.99 -18.10
N MET A 435 31.29 29.82 -18.33
CA MET A 435 31.44 29.04 -19.56
C MET A 435 30.56 29.56 -20.72
N GLU A 436 30.93 30.70 -21.30
CA GLU A 436 30.51 31.09 -22.66
C GLU A 436 31.69 31.59 -23.50
N LYS A 437 32.27 30.70 -24.34
CA LYS A 437 32.53 30.89 -25.79
C LYS A 437 33.50 29.87 -26.39
N ASN A 438 33.02 29.22 -27.46
CA ASN A 438 33.68 28.73 -28.69
C ASN A 438 35.19 28.44 -28.69
N SER A 439 35.57 27.16 -28.84
CA SER A 439 35.94 26.50 -30.12
C SER A 439 36.81 25.26 -29.82
N GLU A 440 36.43 24.07 -30.31
CA GLU A 440 37.30 22.86 -30.29
C GLU A 440 38.63 23.14 -31.04
N PRO A 441 39.81 22.59 -30.66
CA PRO A 441 40.02 21.21 -30.18
C PRO A 441 41.10 20.99 -29.07
N GLU A 442 41.27 19.71 -28.71
CA GLU A 442 42.12 19.07 -27.67
C GLU A 442 41.67 19.28 -26.22
N LEU A 443 41.19 18.18 -25.61
CA LEU A 443 40.60 18.17 -24.27
C LEU A 443 41.53 18.79 -23.23
N THR A 444 41.17 19.99 -22.78
CA THR A 444 41.78 20.67 -21.64
C THR A 444 41.50 19.90 -20.34
N ASP A 445 42.30 20.13 -19.29
CA ASP A 445 42.08 19.49 -17.99
C ASP A 445 40.66 19.76 -17.43
N GLU A 446 40.06 20.90 -17.78
CA GLU A 446 38.68 21.27 -17.45
C GLU A 446 37.65 20.38 -18.16
N GLU A 447 37.90 19.98 -19.40
CA GLU A 447 37.02 19.05 -20.13
C GLU A 447 37.15 17.61 -19.63
N ARG A 448 38.31 17.22 -19.07
CA ARG A 448 38.45 15.93 -18.34
C ARG A 448 37.65 15.94 -17.05
N VAL A 449 37.60 17.09 -16.36
CA VAL A 449 36.78 17.29 -15.16
C VAL A 449 35.30 17.23 -15.48
N ALA A 450 34.84 17.89 -16.55
CA ALA A 450 33.45 17.82 -17.00
C ALA A 450 33.03 16.38 -17.35
N ARG A 451 33.93 15.61 -17.97
CA ARG A 451 33.69 14.20 -18.32
C ARG A 451 33.58 13.30 -17.10
N GLU A 452 34.39 13.53 -16.05
CA GLU A 452 34.27 12.78 -14.80
C GLU A 452 33.10 13.21 -13.94
N LEU A 453 32.70 14.48 -13.97
CA LEU A 453 31.46 14.93 -13.34
C LEU A 453 30.23 14.28 -14.00
N MET A 454 30.23 14.13 -15.34
CA MET A 454 29.19 13.34 -16.03
C MET A 454 29.22 11.86 -15.64
N ARG A 455 30.40 11.25 -15.47
CA ARG A 455 30.52 9.85 -15.04
C ARG A 455 30.00 9.65 -13.62
N ILE A 456 30.37 10.55 -12.70
CA ILE A 456 29.89 10.55 -11.31
C ILE A 456 28.37 10.74 -11.28
N ALA A 457 27.81 11.64 -12.09
CA ALA A 457 26.36 11.83 -12.20
C ALA A 457 25.63 10.60 -12.76
N GLN A 458 26.24 9.88 -13.72
CA GLN A 458 25.69 8.63 -14.27
C GLN A 458 25.78 7.47 -13.27
N ASP A 459 26.85 7.39 -12.47
CA ASP A 459 27.00 6.39 -11.42
C ASP A 459 26.04 6.68 -10.25
N MET A 460 25.79 7.95 -9.92
CA MET A 460 24.73 8.34 -8.98
C MET A 460 23.33 7.97 -9.50
N ARG A 461 23.09 7.97 -10.82
CA ARG A 461 21.85 7.45 -11.43
C ARG A 461 21.67 5.95 -11.24
N LYS A 462 22.76 5.16 -11.19
CA LYS A 462 22.69 3.71 -10.95
C LYS A 462 22.38 3.37 -9.49
N VAL A 463 22.85 4.20 -8.56
CA VAL A 463 22.56 4.06 -7.11
C VAL A 463 21.09 4.41 -6.77
N HIS A 464 20.34 5.04 -7.68
CA HIS A 464 18.90 5.30 -7.54
C HIS A 464 18.00 4.29 -8.28
N MET A 465 18.58 3.25 -8.91
CA MET A 465 17.84 2.14 -9.52
C MET A 465 18.16 0.77 -8.89
N GLN A 466 18.74 0.78 -7.69
CA GLN A 466 18.74 -0.34 -6.73
C GLN A 466 18.10 0.17 -5.45
#